data_AF-A0A7X8BZV4-F1
#
_entry.id   AF-A0A7X8BZV4-F1
#
_cell.length_a   1.000
_cell.length_b   1.000
_cell.length_c   1.000
_cell.angle_alpha   90.00
_cell.angle_beta   90.00
_cell.angle_gamma   90.00
#
_symmetry.space_group_name_H-M   'P 1'
#
loop_
_entity.id
_entity.type
_entity.pdbx_description
1 polymer ?
#
loop_
_entity_poly.entity_id
_entity_poly.type
_entity_poly.pdbx_seq_one_letter_code
_entity_poly.pdbx_strand_id
1 'polypeptide(L)'
;MKKIDNIASVNGRLLLHEVYHKLKFERQRNSLSVLLTLWRICTVETEINQYIDEDEVIILHKLGFWRGTLLWIEEIVSRYYFSTINSLVYFGAAVLLVLIGLNNFTDKVDSSVVVYGLAFEASMLLLMFFIMLFTPNDDIFLLKNYEKEDDLQKELLEEIGEISRDFALTSAQLEKSISFFETIIDKQNSLLEIISKISQTNIEAVNPNPKMIEIMQETNISIAKFNENLKTINSTLEEVKSYEIQAIVKKEIELFFTDRFSNNSHNK
;
A
#
# COMPACT_ATOMS: atom_id res chain seq x y z
N MET A 1 -19.84 -10.23 38.62
CA MET A 1 -19.54 -10.91 39.92
C MET A 1 -18.87 -12.27 39.69
N LYS A 2 -17.54 -12.32 39.61
CA LYS A 2 -16.81 -13.60 39.57
C LYS A 2 -16.50 -14.04 41.00
N LYS A 3 -17.07 -15.16 41.44
CA LYS A 3 -16.75 -15.78 42.74
C LYS A 3 -15.57 -16.72 42.53
N ILE A 4 -14.45 -16.45 43.19
CA ILE A 4 -13.28 -17.33 43.16
C ILE A 4 -13.23 -18.02 44.52
N ASP A 5 -13.33 -19.35 44.52
CA ASP A 5 -13.39 -20.14 45.75
C ASP A 5 -12.10 -20.01 46.57
N ASN A 6 -10.96 -19.90 45.89
CA ASN A 6 -9.65 -19.87 46.53
C ASN A 6 -8.58 -19.17 45.66
N ILE A 7 -7.71 -18.34 46.26
CA ILE A 7 -6.51 -17.76 45.61
C ILE A 7 -5.56 -18.85 45.07
N ALA A 8 -5.54 -20.03 45.70
CA ALA A 8 -4.76 -21.18 45.23
C ALA A 8 -5.32 -21.85 43.97
N SER A 9 -6.56 -21.52 43.56
CA SER A 9 -7.12 -22.01 42.30
C SER A 9 -6.41 -21.37 41.11
N VAL A 10 -6.47 -22.03 39.95
CA VAL A 10 -5.90 -21.53 38.68
C VAL A 10 -6.39 -20.11 38.40
N ASN A 11 -7.69 -19.85 38.61
CA ASN A 11 -8.28 -18.53 38.42
C ASN A 11 -7.77 -17.48 39.43
N GLY A 12 -7.47 -17.89 40.66
CA GLY A 12 -6.89 -17.01 41.69
C GLY A 12 -5.43 -16.63 41.41
N ARG A 13 -4.63 -17.56 40.90
CA ARG A 13 -3.24 -17.30 40.48
C ARG A 13 -3.17 -16.36 39.28
N LEU A 14 -4.08 -16.51 38.32
CA LEU A 14 -4.20 -15.61 37.18
C LEU A 14 -4.57 -14.18 37.59
N LEU A 15 -5.46 -14.04 38.56
CA LEU A 15 -5.81 -12.73 39.11
C LEU A 15 -4.61 -12.06 39.78
N LEU A 16 -3.80 -12.79 40.55
CA LEU A 16 -2.58 -12.24 41.16
C LEU A 16 -1.59 -11.68 40.12
N HIS A 17 -1.48 -12.31 38.94
CA HIS A 17 -0.67 -11.78 37.84
C HIS A 17 -1.21 -10.47 37.28
N GLU A 18 -2.52 -10.38 37.08
CA GLU A 18 -3.17 -9.16 36.59
C GLU A 18 -3.03 -8.01 37.60
N VAL A 19 -3.17 -8.30 38.89
CA VAL A 19 -2.92 -7.34 39.97
C VAL A 19 -1.46 -6.90 40.00
N TYR A 20 -0.51 -7.82 39.85
CA TYR A 20 0.92 -7.46 39.78
C TYR A 20 1.21 -6.54 38.57
N HIS A 21 0.68 -6.87 37.39
CA HIS A 21 0.87 -6.07 36.19
C HIS A 21 0.29 -4.67 36.35
N LYS A 22 -0.95 -4.57 36.85
CA LYS A 22 -1.64 -3.30 37.09
C LYS A 22 -0.93 -2.45 38.15
N LEU A 23 -0.50 -3.04 39.26
CA LEU A 23 0.20 -2.31 40.33
C LEU A 23 1.59 -1.81 39.90
N LYS A 24 2.32 -2.60 39.10
CA LYS A 24 3.69 -2.29 38.69
C LYS A 24 3.74 -1.36 37.48
N PHE A 25 2.93 -1.61 36.45
CA PHE A 25 3.02 -0.90 35.17
C PHE A 25 2.03 0.26 35.05
N GLU A 26 0.78 0.09 35.50
CA GLU A 26 -0.23 1.16 35.40
C GLU A 26 -0.14 2.15 36.55
N ARG A 27 -0.01 1.66 37.80
CA ARG A 27 0.06 2.51 39.00
C ARG A 27 1.48 2.88 39.42
N GLN A 28 2.51 2.40 38.69
CA GLN A 28 3.93 2.70 38.89
C GLN A 28 4.40 2.66 40.36
N ARG A 29 3.87 1.74 41.17
CA ARG A 29 4.27 1.63 42.57
C ARG A 29 5.67 1.01 42.69
N ASN A 30 6.40 1.43 43.71
CA ASN A 30 7.73 0.89 43.99
C ASN A 30 7.67 -0.64 44.20
N SER A 31 8.62 -1.38 43.63
CA SER A 31 8.68 -2.85 43.60
C SER A 31 8.50 -3.51 44.98
N LEU A 32 9.07 -2.91 46.03
CA LEU A 32 8.91 -3.37 47.41
C LEU A 32 7.48 -3.18 47.95
N SER A 33 6.84 -2.06 47.59
CA SER A 33 5.44 -1.81 47.95
C SER A 33 4.52 -2.79 47.25
N VAL A 34 4.77 -3.11 45.98
CA VAL A 34 4.00 -4.09 45.22
C VAL A 34 4.14 -5.49 45.83
N LEU A 35 5.37 -5.90 46.19
CA LEU A 35 5.64 -7.16 46.87
C LEU A 35 4.88 -7.29 48.20
N LEU A 36 4.94 -6.26 49.05
CA LEU A 36 4.24 -6.24 50.34
C LEU A 36 2.71 -6.22 50.18
N THR A 37 2.19 -5.48 49.20
CA THR A 37 0.76 -5.46 48.90
C THR A 37 0.28 -6.84 48.42
N LEU A 38 1.01 -7.47 47.51
CA LEU A 38 0.66 -8.81 47.03
C LEU A 38 0.80 -9.89 48.12
N TRP A 39 1.81 -9.77 48.99
CA TRP A 39 1.95 -10.64 50.15
C TRP A 39 0.76 -10.51 51.10
N ARG A 40 0.32 -9.28 51.35
CA ARG A 40 -0.87 -8.98 52.16
C ARG A 40 -2.16 -9.49 51.54
N ILE A 41 -2.29 -9.41 50.21
CA ILE A 41 -3.40 -9.98 49.45
C ILE A 41 -3.41 -11.51 49.57
N CYS A 42 -2.27 -12.18 49.47
CA CYS A 42 -2.19 -13.64 49.62
C CYS A 42 -2.46 -14.13 51.05
N THR A 43 -2.22 -13.32 52.08
CA THR A 43 -2.24 -13.75 53.49
C THR A 43 -3.49 -13.32 54.27
N VAL A 44 -4.00 -12.11 54.04
CA VAL A 44 -4.99 -11.47 54.92
C VAL A 44 -6.23 -10.96 54.19
N GLU A 45 -6.08 -10.40 52.99
CA GLU A 45 -7.18 -9.67 52.33
C GLU A 45 -8.08 -10.58 51.47
N THR A 46 -9.39 -10.46 51.68
CA THR A 46 -10.45 -11.20 50.96
C THR A 46 -11.17 -10.38 49.89
N GLU A 47 -10.98 -9.06 49.90
CA GLU A 47 -11.59 -8.13 48.96
C GLU A 47 -10.49 -7.46 48.11
N ILE A 48 -10.46 -7.77 46.81
CA ILE A 48 -9.45 -7.22 45.88
C ILE A 48 -9.96 -5.92 45.21
N ASN A 49 -11.18 -5.49 45.54
CA ASN A 49 -11.88 -4.34 44.93
C ASN A 49 -11.13 -3.00 45.06
N GLN A 50 -10.13 -2.88 45.95
CA GLN A 50 -9.31 -1.65 46.06
C GLN A 50 -8.19 -1.58 45.00
N TYR A 51 -7.92 -2.67 44.29
CA TYR A 51 -6.76 -2.79 43.39
C TYR A 51 -7.14 -3.04 41.92
N ILE A 52 -8.39 -3.39 41.61
CA ILE A 52 -8.91 -3.62 40.26
C ILE A 52 -10.19 -2.76 40.10
N ASP A 53 -10.26 -1.96 39.03
CA ASP A 53 -11.42 -1.08 38.74
C ASP A 53 -12.59 -1.82 38.06
N GLU A 54 -12.43 -3.11 37.77
CA GLU A 54 -13.43 -3.97 37.14
C GLU A 54 -13.90 -5.07 38.09
N ASP A 55 -15.22 -5.09 38.26
CA ASP A 55 -16.09 -6.12 38.86
C ASP A 55 -15.68 -6.75 40.19
N GLU A 56 -16.61 -6.69 41.16
CA GLU A 56 -16.48 -7.28 42.50
C GLU A 56 -16.04 -8.76 42.47
N VAL A 57 -14.75 -9.00 42.73
CA VAL A 57 -14.19 -10.34 42.92
C VAL A 57 -14.03 -10.58 44.41
N ILE A 58 -14.89 -11.44 44.95
CA ILE A 58 -14.88 -11.85 46.35
C ILE A 58 -14.20 -13.22 46.43
N ILE A 59 -13.10 -13.30 47.19
CA ILE A 59 -12.42 -14.55 47.50
C ILE A 59 -13.15 -15.23 48.67
N LEU A 60 -13.69 -16.44 48.47
CA LEU A 60 -14.50 -17.12 49.50
C LEU A 60 -13.67 -17.68 50.68
N HIS A 61 -12.43 -18.13 50.45
CA HIS A 61 -11.63 -18.77 51.51
C HIS A 61 -10.24 -18.14 51.69
N LYS A 62 -9.96 -17.74 52.94
CA LYS A 62 -8.64 -17.27 53.39
C LYS A 62 -7.65 -18.44 53.43
N LEU A 63 -6.50 -18.30 52.77
CA LEU A 63 -5.45 -19.33 52.76
C LEU A 63 -4.70 -19.46 54.09
N GLY A 64 -4.75 -18.43 54.93
CA GLY A 64 -3.97 -18.34 56.16
C GLY A 64 -2.51 -17.95 55.90
N PHE A 65 -1.83 -17.50 56.95
CA PHE A 65 -0.49 -16.89 56.85
C PHE A 65 0.52 -17.78 56.12
N TRP A 66 0.69 -19.04 56.56
CA TRP A 66 1.72 -19.95 56.01
C TRP A 66 1.46 -20.40 54.57
N ARG A 67 0.21 -20.73 54.22
CA ARG A 67 -0.12 -21.14 52.85
C ARG A 67 -0.13 -19.94 51.90
N GLY A 68 -0.54 -18.76 52.37
CA GLY A 68 -0.48 -17.51 51.63
C GLY A 68 0.95 -17.05 51.36
N THR A 69 1.85 -17.16 52.35
CA THR A 69 3.27 -16.87 52.15
C THR A 69 3.92 -17.85 51.19
N LEU A 70 3.56 -19.15 51.26
CA LEU A 70 4.10 -20.17 50.37
C LEU A 70 3.72 -19.87 48.90
N LEU A 71 2.43 -19.59 48.67
CA LEU A 71 1.92 -19.24 47.35
C LEU A 71 2.52 -17.94 46.81
N TRP A 72 2.75 -16.96 47.69
CA TRP A 72 3.44 -15.72 47.32
C TRP A 72 4.89 -15.96 46.91
N ILE A 73 5.61 -16.84 47.61
CA ILE A 73 6.99 -17.21 47.25
C ILE A 73 6.99 -17.96 45.91
N GLU A 74 6.07 -18.90 45.73
CA GLU A 74 5.93 -19.71 44.51
C GLU A 74 5.62 -18.85 43.27
N GLU A 75 4.57 -18.00 43.34
CA GLU A 75 4.05 -17.35 42.13
C GLU A 75 4.65 -15.96 41.87
N ILE A 76 5.07 -15.24 42.93
CA ILE A 76 5.53 -13.85 42.80
C ILE A 76 7.05 -13.75 42.95
N VAL A 77 7.60 -14.31 44.03
CA VAL A 77 9.05 -14.21 44.30
C VAL A 77 9.85 -15.05 43.31
N SER A 78 9.49 -16.31 43.14
CA SER A 78 10.18 -17.17 42.17
C SER A 78 9.99 -16.64 40.75
N ARG A 79 8.77 -16.34 40.31
CA ARG A 79 8.54 -15.95 38.91
C ARG A 79 9.15 -14.59 38.52
N TYR A 80 9.08 -13.57 39.38
CA TYR A 80 9.53 -12.21 39.02
C TYR A 80 10.89 -11.81 39.57
N TYR A 81 11.34 -12.42 40.67
CA TYR A 81 12.58 -12.02 41.36
C TYR A 81 13.65 -13.11 41.36
N PHE A 82 13.39 -14.32 40.83
CA PHE A 82 14.42 -15.37 40.75
C PHE A 82 15.68 -14.91 40.02
N SER A 83 15.55 -14.23 38.88
CA SER A 83 16.72 -13.69 38.15
C SER A 83 17.51 -12.67 38.98
N THR A 84 16.83 -11.81 39.74
CA THR A 84 17.46 -10.81 40.61
C THR A 84 18.14 -11.46 41.82
N ILE A 85 17.54 -12.50 42.38
CA ILE A 85 18.12 -13.24 43.51
C ILE A 85 19.32 -14.06 43.05
N ASN A 86 19.22 -14.70 41.88
CA ASN A 86 20.31 -15.44 41.27
C ASN A 86 21.50 -14.53 40.95
N SER A 87 21.25 -13.34 40.38
CA SER A 87 22.32 -12.37 40.13
C SER A 87 22.97 -11.85 41.41
N LEU A 88 22.19 -11.68 42.50
CA LEU A 88 22.72 -11.30 43.81
C LEU A 88 23.65 -12.38 44.39
N VAL A 89 23.28 -13.66 44.27
CA VAL A 89 24.10 -14.80 44.72
C VAL A 89 25.42 -14.85 43.92
N TYR A 90 25.36 -14.76 42.58
CA TYR A 90 26.58 -14.74 41.78
C TYR A 90 27.47 -13.53 42.07
N PHE A 91 26.86 -12.37 42.36
CA PHE A 91 27.59 -11.20 42.80
C PHE A 91 28.26 -11.44 44.17
N GLY A 92 27.56 -12.08 45.11
CA GLY A 92 28.12 -12.52 46.41
C GLY A 92 29.34 -13.41 46.25
N ALA A 93 29.25 -14.44 45.40
CA ALA A 93 30.37 -15.32 45.07
C ALA A 93 31.56 -14.55 44.48
N ALA A 94 31.32 -13.59 43.58
CA ALA A 94 32.36 -12.76 42.99
C ALA A 94 33.06 -11.87 44.05
N VAL A 95 32.30 -11.26 44.95
CA VAL A 95 32.85 -10.47 46.07
C VAL A 95 33.69 -11.34 47.00
N LEU A 96 33.25 -12.57 47.27
CA LEU A 96 33.97 -13.52 48.11
C LEU A 96 35.31 -13.91 47.47
N LEU A 97 35.34 -14.18 46.16
CA LEU A 97 36.59 -14.45 45.42
C LEU A 97 37.57 -13.28 45.52
N VAL A 98 37.08 -12.03 45.42
CA VAL A 98 37.91 -10.84 45.59
C VAL A 98 38.42 -10.72 47.03
N LEU A 99 37.57 -10.98 48.04
CA LEU A 99 37.97 -10.93 49.44
C LEU A 99 39.02 -11.98 49.80
N ILE A 100 38.86 -13.23 49.34
CA ILE A 100 39.88 -14.28 49.49
C ILE A 100 41.16 -13.89 48.78
N GLY A 101 41.06 -13.38 47.54
CA GLY A 101 42.21 -12.91 46.78
C GLY A 101 42.97 -11.81 47.52
N LEU A 102 42.28 -10.77 48.00
CA LEU A 102 42.89 -9.67 48.75
C LEU A 102 43.50 -10.12 50.07
N ASN A 103 42.84 -11.01 50.82
CA ASN A 103 43.39 -11.57 52.06
C ASN A 103 44.68 -12.38 51.80
N ASN A 104 44.78 -13.09 50.68
CA ASN A 104 45.98 -13.87 50.35
C ASN A 104 47.14 -13.04 49.79
N PHE A 105 46.86 -11.92 49.12
CA PHE A 105 47.89 -11.07 48.49
C PHE A 105 48.21 -9.79 49.28
N THR A 106 47.43 -9.46 50.31
CA THR A 106 47.58 -8.21 51.05
C THR A 106 47.14 -8.40 52.51
N ASP A 107 48.03 -8.17 53.47
CA ASP A 107 47.75 -8.23 54.93
C ASP A 107 46.79 -7.12 55.44
N LYS A 108 46.10 -6.41 54.53
CA LYS A 108 45.17 -5.32 54.87
C LYS A 108 43.76 -5.81 55.17
N VAL A 109 43.42 -7.06 54.86
CA VAL A 109 42.11 -7.65 55.15
C VAL A 109 42.25 -8.59 56.32
N ASP A 110 41.46 -8.37 57.37
CA ASP A 110 41.42 -9.27 58.52
C ASP A 110 40.69 -10.58 58.14
N SER A 111 41.21 -11.71 58.60
CA SER A 111 40.65 -13.04 58.35
C SER A 111 39.20 -13.16 58.83
N SER A 112 38.82 -12.40 59.85
CA SER A 112 37.44 -12.31 60.34
C SER A 112 36.46 -11.85 59.25
N VAL A 113 36.85 -10.91 58.40
CA VAL A 113 36.01 -10.38 57.31
C VAL A 113 35.72 -11.45 56.26
N VAL A 114 36.71 -12.29 55.97
CA VAL A 114 36.56 -13.42 55.04
C VAL A 114 35.58 -14.46 55.59
N VAL A 115 35.65 -14.75 56.90
CA VAL A 115 34.73 -15.68 57.56
C VAL A 115 33.29 -15.15 57.55
N TYR A 116 33.08 -13.85 57.82
CA TYR A 116 31.76 -13.24 57.70
C TYR A 116 31.24 -13.24 56.26
N GLY A 117 32.11 -12.99 55.27
CA GLY A 117 31.77 -13.09 53.86
C GLY A 117 31.33 -14.50 53.46
N LEU A 118 32.04 -15.53 53.94
CA LEU A 118 31.70 -16.94 53.71
C LEU A 118 30.36 -17.32 54.35
N ALA A 119 30.12 -16.90 55.59
CA ALA A 119 28.86 -17.14 56.28
C ALA A 119 27.67 -16.46 55.57
N PHE A 120 27.88 -15.24 55.07
CA PHE A 120 26.88 -14.49 54.32
C PHE A 120 26.56 -15.16 52.97
N GLU A 121 27.58 -15.62 52.24
CA GLU A 121 27.40 -16.35 50.98
C GLU A 121 26.65 -17.67 51.19
N ALA A 122 27.00 -18.43 52.24
CA ALA A 122 26.28 -19.65 52.59
C ALA A 122 24.78 -19.38 52.88
N SER A 123 24.47 -18.25 53.53
CA SER A 123 23.09 -17.82 53.76
C SER A 123 22.37 -17.47 52.46
N MET A 124 23.04 -16.84 51.48
CA MET A 124 22.46 -16.53 50.18
C MET A 124 22.17 -17.79 49.36
N LEU A 125 23.10 -18.74 49.35
CA LEU A 125 22.92 -20.02 48.67
C LEU A 125 21.75 -20.82 49.26
N LEU A 126 21.59 -20.79 50.59
CA LEU A 126 20.45 -21.41 51.26
C LEU A 126 19.14 -20.73 50.84
N LEU A 127 19.10 -19.41 50.76
CA LEU A 127 17.94 -18.66 50.29
C LEU A 127 17.60 -18.99 48.83
N MET A 128 18.59 -19.08 47.94
CA MET A 128 18.40 -19.49 46.55
C MET A 128 17.83 -20.91 46.46
N PHE A 129 18.39 -21.84 47.23
CA PHE A 129 17.90 -23.21 47.32
C PHE A 129 16.43 -23.26 47.75
N PHE A 130 16.07 -22.48 48.77
CA PHE A 130 14.70 -22.38 49.25
C PHE A 130 13.74 -21.88 48.15
N ILE A 131 14.10 -20.84 47.41
CA ILE A 131 13.24 -20.31 46.33
C ILE A 131 13.13 -21.29 45.17
N MET A 132 14.22 -21.99 44.83
CA MET A 132 14.21 -23.00 43.78
C MET A 132 13.29 -24.18 44.14
N LEU A 133 13.24 -24.58 45.41
CA LEU A 133 12.34 -25.65 45.89
C LEU A 133 10.86 -25.30 45.70
N PHE A 134 10.51 -24.01 45.74
CA PHE A 134 9.15 -23.50 45.54
C PHE A 134 8.91 -22.94 44.15
N THR A 135 9.79 -23.19 43.17
CA THR A 135 9.56 -22.75 41.79
C THR A 135 8.52 -23.66 41.14
N PRO A 136 7.36 -23.12 40.69
CA PRO A 136 6.32 -23.94 40.09
C PRO A 136 6.78 -24.51 38.74
N ASN A 137 6.32 -25.71 38.39
CA ASN A 137 6.39 -26.18 37.00
C ASN A 137 5.49 -25.28 36.14
N ASP A 138 5.98 -24.87 34.96
CA ASP A 138 5.30 -23.93 34.05
C ASP A 138 3.97 -24.45 33.44
N ASP A 139 3.47 -25.59 33.91
CA ASP A 139 2.29 -26.29 33.41
C ASP A 139 0.99 -25.45 33.48
N ILE A 140 0.91 -24.48 34.40
CA ILE A 140 -0.29 -23.63 34.57
C ILE A 140 -0.44 -22.63 33.41
N PHE A 141 0.66 -22.17 32.81
CA PHE A 141 0.63 -21.24 31.67
C PHE A 141 0.20 -21.93 30.37
N LEU A 142 0.48 -23.23 30.24
CA LEU A 142 0.02 -24.03 29.10
C LEU A 142 -1.51 -24.08 29.05
N LEU A 143 -2.19 -24.23 30.19
CA LEU A 143 -3.64 -24.28 30.27
C LEU A 143 -4.34 -22.97 29.83
N LYS A 144 -3.78 -21.80 30.13
CA LYS A 144 -4.32 -20.50 29.66
C LYS A 144 -4.02 -20.24 28.18
N ASN A 145 -2.90 -20.76 27.68
CA ASN A 145 -2.61 -20.71 26.25
C ASN A 145 -3.57 -21.60 25.47
N TYR A 146 -3.99 -22.76 25.99
CA TYR A 146 -5.00 -23.60 25.33
C TYR A 146 -6.37 -22.91 25.19
N GLU A 147 -6.86 -22.22 26.23
CA GLU A 147 -8.16 -21.49 26.13
C GLU A 147 -8.08 -20.25 25.22
N LYS A 148 -6.93 -19.55 25.19
CA LYS A 148 -6.71 -18.42 24.27
C LYS A 148 -6.42 -18.86 22.84
N GLU A 149 -5.76 -19.99 22.64
CA GLU A 149 -5.50 -20.57 21.31
C GLU A 149 -6.80 -21.02 20.64
N ASP A 150 -7.76 -21.57 21.38
CA ASP A 150 -9.04 -21.99 20.78
C ASP A 150 -9.90 -20.78 20.33
N ASP A 151 -9.77 -19.64 21.01
CA ASP A 151 -10.41 -18.37 20.62
C ASP A 151 -9.67 -17.71 19.44
N LEU A 152 -8.33 -17.66 19.49
CA LEU A 152 -7.50 -17.18 18.37
C LEU A 152 -7.68 -18.04 17.12
N GLN A 153 -7.78 -19.36 17.25
CA GLN A 153 -7.97 -20.26 16.12
C GLN A 153 -9.35 -20.06 15.49
N LYS A 154 -10.39 -19.76 16.28
CA LYS A 154 -11.71 -19.41 15.76
C LYS A 154 -11.72 -18.06 15.06
N GLU A 155 -11.09 -17.04 15.65
CA GLU A 155 -10.94 -15.72 15.04
C GLU A 155 -10.16 -15.80 13.72
N LEU A 156 -9.03 -16.52 13.70
CA LEU A 156 -8.25 -16.76 12.48
C LEU A 156 -9.03 -17.56 11.43
N LEU A 157 -9.85 -18.54 11.83
CA LEU A 157 -10.68 -19.30 10.91
C LEU A 157 -11.79 -18.43 10.29
N GLU A 158 -12.39 -17.54 11.08
CA GLU A 158 -13.38 -16.56 10.60
C GLU A 158 -12.73 -15.56 9.63
N GLU A 159 -11.55 -15.05 9.96
CA GLU A 159 -10.78 -14.14 9.12
C GLU A 159 -10.33 -14.83 7.81
N ILE A 160 -9.90 -16.09 7.84
CA ILE A 160 -9.61 -16.88 6.63
C ILE A 160 -10.88 -17.09 5.79
N GLY A 161 -12.04 -17.26 6.44
CA GLY A 161 -13.33 -17.35 5.77
C GLY A 161 -13.70 -16.06 5.05
N GLU A 162 -13.48 -14.91 5.69
CA GLU A 162 -13.69 -13.59 5.10
C GLU A 162 -12.73 -13.33 3.94
N ILE A 163 -11.44 -13.62 4.11
CA ILE A 163 -10.43 -13.53 3.04
C ILE A 163 -10.83 -14.39 1.83
N SER A 164 -11.33 -15.61 2.07
CA SER A 164 -11.76 -16.51 1.01
C SER A 164 -12.98 -15.95 0.25
N ARG A 165 -13.92 -15.32 0.96
CA ARG A 165 -15.07 -14.64 0.36
C ARG A 165 -14.63 -13.45 -0.48
N ASP A 166 -13.75 -12.61 0.06
CA ASP A 166 -13.25 -11.42 -0.63
C ASP A 166 -12.39 -11.78 -1.84
N PHE A 167 -11.62 -12.87 -1.74
CA PHE A 167 -10.88 -13.43 -2.86
C PHE A 167 -11.80 -13.92 -3.97
N ALA A 168 -12.88 -14.62 -3.63
CA ALA A 168 -13.88 -15.07 -4.61
C ALA A 168 -14.57 -13.87 -5.31
N LEU A 169 -14.93 -12.82 -4.57
CA LEU A 169 -15.49 -11.59 -5.13
C LEU A 169 -14.50 -10.89 -6.07
N THR A 170 -13.24 -10.79 -5.65
CA THR A 170 -12.17 -10.18 -6.45
C THR A 170 -11.90 -10.99 -7.73
N SER A 171 -11.92 -12.31 -7.64
CA SER A 171 -11.77 -13.20 -8.80
C SER A 171 -12.89 -13.01 -9.81
N ALA A 172 -14.15 -12.92 -9.36
CA ALA A 172 -15.27 -12.64 -10.24
C ALA A 172 -15.16 -11.24 -10.89
N GLN A 173 -14.66 -10.25 -10.16
CA GLN A 173 -14.43 -8.91 -10.69
C GLN A 173 -13.28 -8.86 -11.71
N LEU A 174 -12.25 -9.68 -11.54
CA LEU A 174 -11.17 -9.87 -12.52
C LEU A 174 -11.70 -10.51 -13.81
N GLU A 175 -12.52 -11.55 -13.71
CA GLU A 175 -13.16 -12.18 -14.87
C GLU A 175 -14.04 -11.18 -15.65
N LYS A 176 -14.80 -10.36 -14.93
CA LYS A 176 -15.55 -9.24 -15.53
C LYS A 176 -14.63 -8.19 -16.18
N SER A 177 -13.46 -7.93 -15.61
CA SER A 177 -12.49 -7.00 -16.21
C SER A 177 -11.87 -7.57 -17.48
N ILE A 178 -11.58 -8.88 -17.51
CA ILE A 178 -11.08 -9.59 -18.69
C ILE A 178 -12.08 -9.50 -19.85
N SER A 179 -13.36 -9.83 -19.61
CA SER A 179 -14.41 -9.70 -20.63
C SER A 179 -14.60 -8.25 -21.13
N PHE A 180 -14.42 -7.26 -20.25
CA PHE A 180 -14.42 -5.85 -20.67
C PHE A 180 -13.24 -5.51 -21.59
N PHE A 181 -12.03 -6.02 -21.30
CA PHE A 181 -10.87 -5.85 -22.17
C PHE A 181 -11.03 -6.55 -23.52
N GLU A 182 -11.60 -7.75 -23.57
CA GLU A 182 -11.94 -8.43 -24.82
C GLU A 182 -12.88 -7.56 -25.67
N THR A 183 -13.91 -6.98 -25.04
CA THR A 183 -14.83 -6.06 -25.72
C THR A 183 -14.10 -4.83 -26.27
N ILE A 184 -13.13 -4.27 -25.53
CA ILE A 184 -12.32 -3.14 -26.01
C ILE A 184 -11.49 -3.55 -27.23
N ILE A 185 -10.85 -4.73 -27.19
CA ILE A 185 -10.05 -5.25 -28.30
C ILE A 185 -10.93 -5.38 -29.55
N ASP A 186 -12.14 -5.93 -29.44
CA ASP A 186 -13.07 -6.04 -30.57
C ASP A 186 -13.47 -4.67 -31.15
N LYS A 187 -13.70 -3.68 -30.27
CA LYS A 187 -13.98 -2.30 -30.71
C LYS A 187 -12.77 -1.65 -31.38
N GLN A 188 -11.55 -1.90 -30.90
CA GLN A 188 -10.32 -1.42 -31.53
C GLN A 188 -10.12 -2.06 -32.90
N ASN A 189 -10.35 -3.35 -33.05
CA ASN A 189 -10.30 -4.04 -34.34
C ASN A 189 -11.31 -3.45 -35.33
N SER A 190 -12.54 -3.20 -34.89
CA SER A 190 -13.57 -2.54 -35.70
C SER A 190 -13.14 -1.12 -36.12
N LEU A 191 -12.51 -0.36 -35.22
CA LEU A 191 -11.97 0.98 -35.53
C LEU A 191 -10.83 0.90 -36.55
N LEU A 192 -9.93 -0.08 -36.44
CA LEU A 192 -8.85 -0.29 -37.41
C LEU A 192 -9.40 -0.62 -38.80
N GLU A 193 -10.49 -1.39 -38.89
CA GLU A 193 -11.17 -1.66 -40.15
C GLU A 193 -11.79 -0.39 -40.75
N ILE A 194 -12.39 0.47 -39.93
CA ILE A 194 -12.91 1.77 -40.39
C ILE A 194 -11.75 2.66 -40.86
N ILE A 195 -10.64 2.72 -40.12
CA ILE A 195 -9.46 3.50 -40.49
C ILE A 195 -8.87 2.99 -41.81
N SER A 196 -8.76 1.67 -41.99
CA SER A 196 -8.24 1.10 -43.24
C SER A 196 -9.14 1.44 -44.41
N LYS A 197 -10.47 1.39 -44.22
CA LYS A 197 -11.46 1.81 -45.21
C LYS A 197 -11.36 3.29 -45.54
N ILE A 198 -11.22 4.16 -44.54
CA ILE A 198 -10.99 5.60 -44.75
C ILE A 198 -9.69 5.83 -45.52
N SER A 199 -8.61 5.13 -45.16
CA SER A 199 -7.33 5.22 -45.87
C SER A 199 -7.49 4.80 -47.34
N GLN A 200 -8.20 3.71 -47.61
CA GLN A 200 -8.49 3.24 -48.96
C GLN A 200 -9.32 4.27 -49.75
N THR A 201 -10.39 4.81 -49.15
CA THR A 201 -11.21 5.86 -49.76
C THR A 201 -10.41 7.15 -49.99
N ASN A 202 -9.48 7.51 -49.10
CA ASN A 202 -8.58 8.65 -49.31
C ASN A 202 -7.59 8.40 -50.45
N ILE A 203 -7.04 7.19 -50.57
CA ILE A 203 -6.19 6.82 -51.72
C ILE A 203 -6.99 6.91 -53.02
N GLU A 204 -8.25 6.48 -53.01
CA GLU A 204 -9.17 6.57 -54.16
C GLU A 204 -9.59 8.01 -54.48
N ALA A 205 -9.70 8.88 -53.47
CA ALA A 205 -10.08 10.29 -53.64
C ALA A 205 -8.90 11.20 -54.02
N VAL A 206 -7.69 10.89 -53.53
CA VAL A 206 -6.47 11.68 -53.74
C VAL A 206 -5.71 11.22 -54.99
N ASN A 207 -5.89 9.98 -55.45
CA ASN A 207 -5.56 9.66 -56.84
C ASN A 207 -6.57 10.37 -57.75
N PRO A 208 -6.14 11.26 -58.66
CA PRO A 208 -7.04 11.75 -59.67
C PRO A 208 -7.60 10.53 -60.40
N ASN A 209 -8.91 10.34 -60.33
CA ASN A 209 -9.61 9.29 -61.06
C ASN A 209 -9.03 9.28 -62.48
N PRO A 210 -8.55 8.14 -63.04
CA PRO A 210 -8.00 8.08 -64.39
C PRO A 210 -8.87 8.82 -65.43
N LYS A 211 -10.19 8.80 -65.21
CA LYS A 211 -11.18 9.52 -66.00
C LYS A 211 -11.07 11.05 -65.92
N MET A 212 -10.67 11.60 -64.78
CA MET A 212 -10.40 13.04 -64.62
C MET A 212 -9.12 13.45 -65.34
N ILE A 213 -8.06 12.63 -65.32
CA ILE A 213 -6.85 12.88 -66.13
C ILE A 213 -7.20 12.86 -67.62
N GLU A 214 -7.97 11.86 -68.05
CA GLU A 214 -8.45 11.74 -69.43
C GLU A 214 -9.29 12.96 -69.86
N ILE A 215 -10.26 13.37 -69.04
CA ILE A 215 -11.07 14.57 -69.29
C ILE A 215 -10.21 15.83 -69.34
N MET A 216 -9.18 15.96 -68.47
CA MET A 216 -8.27 17.10 -68.51
C MET A 216 -7.41 17.11 -69.79
N GLN A 217 -6.97 15.94 -70.26
CA GLN A 217 -6.27 15.81 -71.54
C GLN A 217 -7.17 16.19 -72.72
N GLU A 218 -8.40 15.68 -72.77
CA GLU A 218 -9.37 16.04 -73.80
C GLU A 218 -9.73 17.54 -73.78
N THR A 219 -9.88 18.10 -72.58
CA THR A 219 -10.14 19.53 -72.39
C THR A 219 -8.96 20.36 -72.89
N ASN A 220 -7.73 19.99 -72.57
CA ASN A 220 -6.53 20.66 -73.07
C ASN A 220 -6.43 20.61 -74.60
N ILE A 221 -6.73 19.47 -75.21
CA ILE A 221 -6.77 19.32 -76.68
C ILE A 221 -7.87 20.22 -77.27
N SER A 222 -9.04 20.27 -76.64
CA SER A 222 -10.16 21.09 -77.09
C SER A 222 -9.85 22.59 -76.99
N ILE A 223 -9.18 23.02 -75.91
CA ILE A 223 -8.71 24.40 -75.73
C ILE A 223 -7.66 24.76 -76.80
N ALA A 224 -6.72 23.84 -77.10
CA ALA A 224 -5.72 24.06 -78.15
C ALA A 224 -6.38 24.27 -79.53
N LYS A 225 -7.33 23.39 -79.89
CA LYS A 225 -8.13 23.52 -81.13
C LYS A 225 -8.95 24.80 -81.17
N PHE A 226 -9.57 25.18 -80.05
CA PHE A 226 -10.32 26.43 -79.95
C PHE A 226 -9.43 27.65 -80.21
N ASN A 227 -8.22 27.66 -79.64
CA ASN A 227 -7.25 28.74 -79.84
C ASN A 227 -6.76 28.82 -81.29
N GLU A 228 -6.54 27.67 -81.94
CA GLU A 228 -6.23 27.59 -83.37
C GLU A 228 -7.36 28.15 -84.23
N ASN A 229 -8.61 27.75 -83.96
CA ASN A 229 -9.78 28.29 -84.65
C ASN A 229 -9.92 29.80 -84.46
N LEU A 230 -9.64 30.33 -83.25
CA LEU A 230 -9.63 31.76 -82.98
C LEU A 230 -8.57 32.51 -83.80
N LYS A 231 -7.39 31.93 -83.97
CA LYS A 231 -6.35 32.50 -84.84
C LYS A 231 -6.81 32.55 -86.30
N THR A 232 -7.44 31.49 -86.79
CA THR A 232 -8.00 31.43 -88.15
C THR A 232 -9.15 32.42 -88.33
N ILE A 233 -10.02 32.59 -87.33
CA ILE A 233 -11.06 33.62 -87.35
C ILE A 233 -10.44 35.02 -87.39
N ASN A 234 -9.42 35.29 -86.57
CA ASN A 234 -8.76 36.59 -86.60
C ASN A 234 -8.07 36.86 -87.95
N SER A 235 -7.41 35.86 -88.54
CA SER A 235 -6.76 36.03 -89.85
C SER A 235 -7.78 36.28 -90.96
N THR A 236 -8.89 35.51 -90.98
CA THR A 236 -9.96 35.74 -91.96
C THR A 236 -10.64 37.09 -91.76
N LEU A 237 -10.78 37.57 -90.53
CA LEU A 237 -11.37 38.87 -90.23
C LEU A 237 -10.44 40.03 -90.65
N GLU A 238 -9.11 39.86 -90.49
CA GLU A 238 -8.12 40.79 -91.06
C GLU A 238 -8.16 40.81 -92.59
N GLU A 239 -8.27 39.64 -93.24
CA GLU A 239 -8.44 39.54 -94.69
C GLU A 239 -9.71 40.26 -95.15
N VAL A 240 -10.87 40.00 -94.52
CA VAL A 240 -12.14 40.68 -94.85
C VAL A 240 -12.03 42.18 -94.67
N LYS A 241 -11.45 42.65 -93.56
CA LYS A 241 -11.21 44.08 -93.33
C LYS A 241 -10.34 44.68 -94.44
N SER A 242 -9.32 43.96 -94.89
CA SER A 242 -8.45 44.41 -95.99
C SER A 242 -9.21 44.49 -97.33
N TYR A 243 -10.08 43.51 -97.62
CA TYR A 243 -10.94 43.52 -98.80
C TYR A 243 -11.95 44.66 -98.77
N GLU A 244 -12.55 44.93 -97.61
CA GLU A 244 -13.51 46.03 -97.43
C GLU A 244 -12.82 47.39 -97.61
N ILE A 245 -11.62 47.57 -97.05
CA ILE A 245 -10.79 48.77 -97.28
C ILE A 245 -10.48 48.92 -98.77
N GLN A 246 -10.07 47.85 -99.47
CA GLN A 246 -9.81 47.91 -100.91
C GLN A 246 -11.06 48.24 -101.73
N ALA A 247 -12.23 47.71 -101.35
CA ALA A 247 -13.49 48.00 -102.00
C ALA A 247 -13.92 49.45 -101.81
N ILE A 248 -13.76 50.00 -100.60
CA ILE A 248 -14.02 51.42 -100.30
C ILE A 248 -13.04 52.30 -101.08
N VAL A 249 -11.75 51.99 -101.08
CA VAL A 249 -10.74 52.73 -101.85
C VAL A 249 -11.06 52.68 -103.34
N LYS A 250 -11.45 51.53 -103.88
CA LYS A 250 -11.85 51.40 -105.28
C LYS A 250 -13.07 52.28 -105.60
N LYS A 251 -14.07 52.30 -104.72
CA LYS A 251 -15.25 53.15 -104.86
C LYS A 251 -14.91 54.64 -104.79
N GLU A 252 -14.00 55.03 -103.91
CA GLU A 252 -13.52 56.42 -103.79
C GLU A 252 -12.73 56.84 -105.03
N ILE A 253 -11.91 55.93 -105.59
CA ILE A 253 -11.20 56.14 -106.85
C ILE A 253 -12.18 56.25 -108.02
N GLU A 254 -13.20 55.39 -108.10
CA GLU A 254 -14.25 55.46 -109.12
C GLU A 254 -15.02 56.78 -109.05
N LEU A 255 -15.35 57.26 -107.84
CA LEU A 255 -15.92 58.59 -107.60
C LEU A 255 -14.97 59.71 -108.04
N PHE A 256 -13.69 59.63 -107.69
CA PHE A 256 -12.68 60.61 -108.08
C PHE A 256 -12.49 60.70 -109.60
N PHE A 257 -12.53 59.56 -110.30
CA PHE A 257 -12.45 59.54 -111.76
C PHE A 257 -13.74 60.00 -112.42
N THR A 258 -14.93 59.63 -111.91
CA THR A 258 -16.20 60.13 -112.46
C THR A 258 -16.34 61.65 -112.29
N ASP A 259 -15.87 62.20 -111.17
CA ASP A 259 -15.88 63.65 -110.93
C ASP A 259 -14.92 64.39 -111.88
N ARG A 260 -13.75 63.81 -112.17
CA ARG A 260 -12.78 64.33 -113.17
C ARG A 260 -13.29 64.27 -114.62
N PHE A 261 -14.03 63.23 -115.01
CA PHE A 261 -14.57 63.12 -116.36
C PHE A 261 -15.84 63.96 -116.56
N SER A 262 -16.65 64.13 -115.51
CA SER A 262 -17.77 65.07 -115.47
C SER A 262 -17.32 66.53 -115.66
N ASN A 263 -16.21 66.91 -115.02
CA ASN A 263 -15.71 68.29 -115.07
C ASN A 263 -14.95 68.65 -116.38
N ASN A 264 -14.74 67.67 -117.27
CA ASN A 264 -14.02 67.88 -118.55
C ASN A 264 -14.94 67.85 -119.79
N SER A 265 -16.26 67.62 -119.63
CA SER A 265 -17.25 67.75 -120.72
C SER A 265 -17.98 69.10 -120.75
N HIS A 266 -17.55 70.07 -119.94
CA HIS A 266 -18.08 71.44 -119.95
C HIS A 266 -17.07 72.51 -120.42
N ASN A 267 -16.00 72.12 -121.11
CA ASN A 267 -15.08 73.07 -121.72
C ASN A 267 -14.50 72.59 -123.07
N LYS A 268 -15.38 72.37 -124.05
CA LYS A 268 -15.28 72.81 -125.46
C LYS A 268 -16.43 72.30 -126.31
#